data_AF-A0A816EA97-F1
#
_entry.id   AF-A0A816EA97-F1
#
_cell.length_a   1.000
_cell.length_b   1.000
_cell.length_c   1.000
_cell.angle_alpha   90.00
_cell.angle_beta   90.00
_cell.angle_gamma   90.00
#
_symmetry.space_group_name_H-M   'P 1'
#
loop_
_entity.id
_entity.type
_entity.pdbx_description
1 polymer ?
#
loop_
_entity_poly.entity_id
_entity_poly.type
_entity_poly.pdbx_seq_one_letter_code
_entity_poly.pdbx_strand_id
1 'polypeptide(L)'
;RVEIDPDDDNDEKRVDKDVCDDKLPVDSYMMDFIDDLCKQLGIPGITSLKRFVDVLSQLIADSTGIHEHVGQISDYMIDPRFIGAKLQEGREMQNIQTYTQILILTVVTGLRMPGIMEDWSHLIEHNQDYEKNLKNYHDFKSQLRKLSKCVDERNKTRRYPFQSFNPRFIECSTSV
;
A
#
# COMPACT_ATOMS: atom_id res chain seq x y z
N ARG A 1 -24.70 -11.81 21.96
CA ARG A 1 -23.97 -13.10 21.99
C ARG A 1 -23.72 -13.44 20.53
N VAL A 2 -22.56 -13.05 20.04
CA VAL A 2 -22.17 -13.22 18.63
C VAL A 2 -21.59 -14.63 18.56
N GLU A 3 -22.22 -15.50 17.78
CA GLU A 3 -21.67 -16.80 17.45
C GLU A 3 -20.55 -16.57 16.43
N ILE A 4 -19.33 -16.91 16.84
CA ILE A 4 -18.14 -16.93 16.01
C ILE A 4 -18.20 -18.25 15.24
N ASP A 5 -18.23 -18.16 13.92
CA ASP A 5 -18.16 -19.28 12.99
C ASP A 5 -16.80 -19.99 13.17
N PRO A 6 -16.73 -21.31 13.44
CA PRO A 6 -15.48 -21.97 13.82
C PRO A 6 -14.58 -22.37 12.63
N ASP A 7 -14.87 -21.89 11.41
CA ASP A 7 -14.13 -22.26 10.19
C ASP A 7 -13.17 -21.15 9.67
N ASP A 8 -12.92 -20.09 10.43
CA ASP A 8 -11.98 -19.00 10.08
C ASP A 8 -10.51 -19.28 10.47
N ASP A 9 -10.12 -20.56 10.55
CA ASP A 9 -8.78 -21.01 10.99
C ASP A 9 -7.95 -21.67 9.87
N ASN A 10 -8.33 -21.46 8.61
CA ASN A 10 -7.67 -22.09 7.45
C ASN A 10 -6.77 -21.15 6.61
N ASP A 11 -6.60 -19.88 6.99
CA ASP A 11 -5.71 -18.95 6.27
C ASP A 11 -4.22 -19.02 6.73
N GLU A 12 -3.91 -19.82 7.76
CA GLU A 12 -2.52 -20.03 8.23
C GLU A 12 -1.69 -21.05 7.41
N LYS A 13 -2.24 -21.62 6.32
CA LYS A 13 -1.56 -22.67 5.54
C LYS A 13 -1.32 -22.35 4.07
N ARG A 14 -1.04 -21.09 3.73
CA ARG A 14 -0.24 -20.76 2.53
C ARG A 14 1.20 -20.43 2.92
N VAL A 15 1.88 -21.44 3.47
CA VAL A 15 3.34 -21.44 3.48
C VAL A 15 3.76 -21.85 2.07
N ASP A 16 4.32 -20.89 1.33
CA ASP A 16 4.98 -21.10 0.04
C ASP A 16 5.86 -22.35 0.09
N LYS A 17 5.48 -23.36 -0.68
CA LYS A 17 6.21 -24.63 -0.79
C LYS A 17 7.44 -24.54 -1.71
N ASP A 18 7.96 -23.34 -1.99
CA ASP A 18 9.00 -23.16 -3.00
C ASP A 18 10.06 -22.09 -2.65
N VAL A 19 10.48 -22.03 -1.38
CA VAL A 19 11.76 -21.40 -0.99
C VAL A 19 12.60 -22.46 -0.31
N CYS A 20 13.08 -23.44 -1.08
CA CYS A 20 13.87 -24.55 -0.55
C CYS A 20 15.32 -24.16 -0.22
N ASP A 21 15.71 -22.89 -0.46
CA ASP A 21 16.99 -22.32 -0.07
C ASP A 21 16.75 -20.85 0.33
N ASP A 22 16.57 -20.56 1.64
CA ASP A 22 16.36 -19.20 2.18
C ASP A 22 17.68 -18.41 2.20
N LYS A 23 18.32 -18.34 1.04
CA LYS A 23 19.60 -17.65 0.82
C LYS A 23 19.36 -16.40 0.02
N LEU A 24 20.08 -15.35 0.38
CA LEU A 24 20.10 -14.13 -0.39
C LEU A 24 20.64 -14.37 -1.80
N PRO A 25 20.25 -13.52 -2.77
CA PRO A 25 20.84 -13.55 -4.10
C PRO A 25 22.36 -13.36 -4.01
N VAL A 26 23.09 -14.08 -4.86
CA VAL A 26 24.57 -13.99 -4.95
C VAL A 26 25.01 -12.85 -5.88
N ASP A 27 24.05 -12.23 -6.57
CA ASP A 27 24.30 -11.12 -7.49
C ASP A 27 24.82 -9.88 -6.75
N SER A 28 25.93 -9.31 -7.23
CA SER A 28 26.59 -8.19 -6.56
C SER A 28 25.72 -6.93 -6.53
N TYR A 29 24.96 -6.65 -7.60
CA TYR A 29 24.08 -5.49 -7.63
C TYR A 29 22.93 -5.62 -6.64
N MET A 30 22.37 -6.83 -6.48
CA MET A 30 21.36 -7.10 -5.47
C MET A 30 21.90 -6.97 -4.05
N MET A 31 23.13 -7.42 -3.79
CA MET A 31 23.76 -7.26 -2.48
C MET A 31 24.06 -5.79 -2.16
N ASP A 32 24.59 -5.02 -3.12
CA ASP A 32 24.79 -3.58 -2.98
C ASP A 32 23.46 -2.86 -2.70
N PHE A 33 22.39 -3.22 -3.42
CA PHE A 33 21.06 -2.68 -3.18
C PHE A 33 20.51 -3.01 -1.78
N ILE A 34 20.70 -4.25 -1.31
CA ILE A 34 20.29 -4.67 0.03
C ILE A 34 21.05 -3.87 1.10
N ASP A 35 22.35 -3.69 0.93
CA ASP A 35 23.19 -2.94 1.87
C ASP A 35 22.79 -1.46 1.92
N ASP A 36 22.59 -0.85 0.75
CA ASP A 36 22.09 0.53 0.66
C ASP A 36 20.71 0.68 1.29
N LEU A 37 19.80 -0.27 1.03
CA LEU A 37 18.47 -0.28 1.64
C LEU A 37 18.57 -0.36 3.16
N CYS A 38 19.41 -1.25 3.69
CA CYS A 38 19.60 -1.40 5.13
C CYS A 38 20.14 -0.12 5.77
N LYS A 39 21.09 0.53 5.10
CA LYS A 39 21.67 1.81 5.55
C LYS A 39 20.63 2.93 5.56
N GLN A 40 19.80 3.05 4.53
CA GLN A 40 18.76 4.07 4.44
C GLN A 40 17.66 3.87 5.49
N LEU A 41 17.29 2.61 5.75
CA LEU A 41 16.28 2.27 6.76
C LEU A 41 16.83 2.23 8.19
N GLY A 42 18.16 2.31 8.38
CA GLY A 42 18.79 2.20 9.69
C GLY A 42 18.66 0.83 10.34
N ILE A 43 18.54 -0.25 9.54
CA ILE A 43 18.43 -1.63 10.01
C ILE A 43 19.80 -2.34 9.95
N PRO A 44 20.08 -3.29 10.86
CA PRO A 44 21.42 -3.86 11.01
C PRO A 44 21.89 -4.79 9.87
N GLY A 45 21.04 -5.03 8.87
CA GLY A 45 21.30 -5.93 7.75
C GLY A 45 20.18 -6.95 7.55
N ILE A 46 20.08 -7.49 6.34
CA ILE A 46 19.17 -8.57 5.98
C ILE A 46 20.00 -9.82 5.69
N THR A 47 19.64 -10.96 6.28
CA THR A 47 20.43 -12.20 6.21
C THR A 47 19.74 -13.35 5.49
N SER A 48 18.47 -13.19 5.13
CA SER A 48 17.68 -14.24 4.47
C SER A 48 16.76 -13.65 3.41
N LEU A 49 16.45 -14.44 2.38
CA LEU A 49 15.59 -14.03 1.28
C LEU A 49 14.19 -13.71 1.78
N LYS A 50 13.67 -14.50 2.73
CA LYS A 50 12.37 -14.26 3.35
C LYS A 50 12.30 -12.90 4.03
N ARG A 51 13.36 -12.49 4.74
CA ARG A 51 13.41 -11.15 5.37
C ARG A 51 13.51 -10.04 4.34
N PHE A 52 14.23 -10.27 3.24
CA PHE A 52 14.29 -9.31 2.16
C PHE A 52 12.92 -9.09 1.50
N VAL A 53 12.20 -10.19 1.20
CA VAL A 53 10.83 -10.13 0.66
C VAL A 53 9.87 -9.42 1.61
N ASP A 54 9.97 -9.68 2.92
CA ASP A 54 9.15 -9.03 3.94
C ASP A 54 9.37 -7.50 3.96
N VAL A 55 10.63 -7.05 3.98
CA VAL A 55 10.97 -5.61 3.93
C VAL A 55 10.46 -4.97 2.64
N LEU A 56 10.69 -5.58 1.47
CA LEU A 56 10.18 -5.06 0.20
C LEU A 56 8.65 -5.00 0.17
N SER A 57 7.98 -6.01 0.70
CA SER A 57 6.52 -6.06 0.76
C SER A 57 5.96 -4.95 1.62
N GLN A 58 6.59 -4.66 2.76
CA GLN A 58 6.23 -3.54 3.63
C GLN A 58 6.44 -2.19 2.94
N LEU A 59 7.59 -1.98 2.28
CA LEU A 59 7.84 -0.73 1.54
C LEU A 59 6.83 -0.50 0.40
N ILE A 60 6.47 -1.56 -0.32
CA ILE A 60 5.43 -1.49 -1.35
C ILE A 60 4.07 -1.18 -0.71
N ALA A 61 3.69 -1.86 0.38
CA ALA A 61 2.43 -1.62 1.07
C ALA A 61 2.35 -0.21 1.66
N ASP A 62 3.45 0.31 2.20
CA ASP A 62 3.53 1.64 2.80
C ASP A 62 3.39 2.73 1.73
N SER A 63 4.15 2.63 0.64
CA SER A 63 4.13 3.60 -0.46
C SER A 63 2.84 3.58 -1.29
N THR A 64 2.06 2.51 -1.21
CA THR A 64 0.80 2.35 -1.95
C THR A 64 -0.41 2.44 -1.03
N GLY A 65 -0.73 1.38 -0.31
CA GLY A 65 -1.94 1.25 0.51
C GLY A 65 -1.97 2.20 1.70
N ILE A 66 -0.87 2.32 2.46
CA ILE A 66 -0.82 3.26 3.59
C ILE A 66 -0.86 4.70 3.08
N HIS A 67 -0.10 5.02 2.02
CA HIS A 67 -0.15 6.34 1.40
C HIS A 67 -1.56 6.72 0.93
N GLU A 68 -2.29 5.84 0.24
CA GLU A 68 -3.68 6.10 -0.16
C GLU A 68 -4.60 6.24 1.07
N HIS A 69 -4.35 5.46 2.14
CA HIS A 69 -5.14 5.56 3.36
C HIS A 69 -4.99 6.91 4.08
N VAL A 70 -3.79 7.46 4.14
CA VAL A 70 -3.52 8.75 4.82
C VAL A 70 -3.62 9.96 3.89
N GLY A 71 -3.41 9.77 2.59
CA GLY A 71 -3.37 10.84 1.58
C GLY A 71 -4.75 11.34 1.18
N GLN A 72 -5.77 10.48 1.25
CA GLN A 72 -7.16 10.85 0.96
C GLN A 72 -7.81 11.56 2.17
N ILE A 73 -7.39 12.79 2.45
CA ILE A 73 -7.96 13.62 3.53
C ILE A 73 -9.14 14.49 3.08
N SER A 74 -9.45 14.52 1.79
CA SER A 74 -10.44 15.41 1.17
C SER A 74 -11.83 15.29 1.82
N ASP A 75 -12.23 14.08 2.22
CA ASP A 75 -13.50 13.84 2.92
C ASP A 75 -13.59 14.58 4.28
N TYR A 76 -12.45 14.74 4.98
CA TYR A 76 -12.39 15.49 6.24
C TYR A 76 -12.36 17.00 6.02
N MET A 77 -11.98 17.44 4.81
CA MET A 77 -11.81 18.85 4.48
C MET A 77 -13.12 19.54 4.07
N ILE A 78 -14.20 18.79 3.84
CA ILE A 78 -15.51 19.34 3.45
C ILE A 78 -16.08 20.28 4.52
N ASP A 79 -15.81 19.99 5.79
CA ASP A 79 -16.23 20.81 6.93
C ASP A 79 -15.01 21.32 7.71
N PRO A 80 -14.75 22.63 7.77
CA PRO A 80 -13.60 23.20 8.50
C PRO A 80 -13.61 22.92 10.02
N ARG A 81 -14.71 22.37 10.56
CA ARG A 81 -14.81 21.96 11.96
C ARG A 81 -14.25 20.56 12.23
N PHE A 82 -14.05 19.74 11.20
CA PHE A 82 -13.66 18.34 11.35
C PHE A 82 -12.15 18.16 11.55
N ILE A 83 -11.35 18.97 10.87
CA ILE A 83 -9.88 18.88 10.91
C ILE A 83 -9.28 20.28 10.99
N GLY A 84 -8.20 20.40 11.79
CA GLY A 84 -7.44 21.62 11.89
C GLY A 84 -5.94 21.39 11.89
N ALA A 85 -5.21 22.10 11.03
CA ALA A 85 -3.75 22.06 10.93
C ALA A 85 -2.99 22.86 12.02
N LYS A 86 -3.69 23.72 12.77
CA LYS A 86 -3.12 24.66 13.75
C LYS A 86 -4.13 24.93 14.85
N LEU A 87 -3.65 24.91 16.10
CA LEU A 87 -4.40 25.31 17.28
C LEU A 87 -4.20 26.81 17.53
N GLN A 88 -5.25 27.50 17.96
CA GLN A 88 -5.20 28.90 18.35
C GLN A 88 -5.97 29.09 19.65
N GLU A 89 -5.36 29.76 20.63
CA GLU A 89 -5.98 29.99 21.93
C GLU A 89 -7.32 30.72 21.79
N GLY A 90 -8.32 30.25 22.54
CA GLY A 90 -9.68 30.81 22.51
C GLY A 90 -10.44 30.61 21.19
N ARG A 91 -9.96 29.74 20.28
CA ARG A 91 -10.62 29.45 19.01
C ARG A 91 -10.91 27.96 18.89
N GLU A 92 -12.15 27.65 18.49
CA GLU A 92 -12.60 26.28 18.21
C GLU A 92 -12.50 25.92 16.71
N MET A 93 -12.26 26.92 15.85
CA MET A 93 -12.15 26.76 14.40
C MET A 93 -10.91 27.45 13.85
N GLN A 94 -10.43 26.94 12.72
CA GLN A 94 -9.30 27.52 12.01
C GLN A 94 -9.67 28.87 11.38
N ASN A 95 -8.71 29.79 11.32
CA ASN A 95 -8.87 30.99 10.52
C ASN A 95 -8.82 30.68 9.01
N ILE A 96 -9.36 31.59 8.20
CA ILE A 96 -9.49 31.41 6.74
C ILE A 96 -8.15 31.16 6.05
N GLN A 97 -7.06 31.77 6.53
CA GLN A 97 -5.74 31.58 5.95
C GLN A 97 -5.26 30.14 6.16
N THR A 98 -5.40 29.63 7.39
CA THR A 98 -4.98 28.27 7.73
C THR A 98 -5.82 27.24 6.99
N TYR A 99 -7.14 27.44 6.93
CA TYR A 99 -8.03 26.56 6.19
C TYR A 99 -7.72 26.57 4.67
N THR A 100 -7.45 27.74 4.09
CA THR A 100 -7.01 27.84 2.69
C THR A 100 -5.70 27.10 2.44
N GLN A 101 -4.73 27.17 3.37
CA GLN A 101 -3.45 26.45 3.24
C GLN A 101 -3.63 24.93 3.20
N ILE A 102 -4.47 24.37 4.08
CA ILE A 102 -4.72 22.92 4.08
C ILE A 102 -5.55 22.48 2.86
N LEU A 103 -6.45 23.33 2.34
CA LEU A 103 -7.14 23.05 1.07
C LEU A 103 -6.16 23.01 -0.11
N ILE A 104 -5.21 23.96 -0.18
CA ILE A 104 -4.16 23.93 -1.21
C ILE A 104 -3.36 22.63 -1.12
N LEU A 105 -2.93 22.25 0.09
CA LEU A 105 -2.21 20.99 0.30
C LEU A 105 -3.04 19.80 -0.19
N THR A 106 -4.31 19.71 0.21
CA THR A 106 -5.24 18.63 -0.18
C THR A 106 -5.40 18.53 -1.70
N VAL A 107 -5.46 19.67 -2.40
CA VAL A 107 -5.55 19.70 -3.86
C VAL A 107 -4.27 19.19 -4.51
N VAL A 108 -3.11 19.61 -4.02
CA VAL A 108 -1.81 19.19 -4.58
C VAL A 108 -1.57 17.71 -4.34
N THR A 109 -1.92 17.19 -3.16
CA THR A 109 -1.75 15.77 -2.82
C THR A 109 -2.88 14.87 -3.34
N GLY A 110 -3.94 15.45 -3.91
CA GLY A 110 -5.08 14.71 -4.45
C GLY A 110 -5.02 14.45 -5.96
N LEU A 111 -3.93 14.85 -6.62
CA LEU A 111 -3.73 14.58 -8.04
C LEU A 111 -3.55 13.08 -8.27
N ARG A 112 -4.38 12.51 -9.16
CA ARG A 112 -4.36 11.09 -9.45
C ARG A 112 -3.08 10.69 -10.19
N MET A 113 -2.41 9.68 -9.66
CA MET A 113 -1.24 9.02 -10.24
C MET A 113 -1.62 7.67 -10.87
N PRO A 114 -0.73 7.04 -11.67
CA PRO A 114 -0.98 5.73 -12.23
C PRO A 114 -1.39 4.71 -11.16
N GLY A 115 -2.43 3.94 -11.45
CA GLY A 115 -2.98 2.98 -10.49
C GLY A 115 -2.14 1.71 -10.38
N ILE A 116 -2.13 1.08 -9.21
CA ILE A 116 -1.59 -0.29 -9.05
C ILE A 116 -2.36 -1.30 -9.93
N MET A 117 -3.58 -0.92 -10.33
CA MET A 117 -4.45 -1.69 -11.22
C MET A 117 -4.14 -1.54 -12.72
N GLU A 118 -3.21 -0.69 -13.13
CA GLU A 118 -2.76 -0.57 -14.53
C GLU A 118 -1.90 -1.74 -15.02
N ASP A 119 -1.68 -1.81 -16.34
CA ASP A 119 -0.85 -2.83 -16.96
C ASP A 119 0.64 -2.44 -16.93
N TRP A 120 1.40 -3.21 -16.17
CA TRP A 120 2.84 -3.03 -15.93
C TRP A 120 3.65 -4.18 -16.52
N SER A 121 3.02 -5.06 -17.33
CA SER A 121 3.69 -6.22 -17.93
C SER A 121 4.89 -5.83 -18.81
N HIS A 122 4.89 -4.63 -19.37
CA HIS A 122 5.98 -4.06 -20.16
C HIS A 122 7.28 -3.80 -19.36
N LEU A 123 7.21 -3.79 -18.03
CA LEU A 123 8.39 -3.66 -17.15
C LEU A 123 9.05 -5.00 -16.83
N ILE A 124 8.43 -6.12 -17.21
CA ILE A 124 8.96 -7.46 -16.94
C ILE A 124 10.03 -7.78 -17.98
N GLU A 125 11.25 -8.02 -17.52
CA GLU A 125 12.39 -8.30 -18.40
C GLU A 125 12.20 -9.60 -19.20
N HIS A 126 12.46 -9.55 -20.49
CA HIS A 126 12.41 -10.69 -21.41
C HIS A 126 13.67 -11.57 -21.30
N ASN A 127 13.85 -12.20 -20.13
CA ASN A 127 14.94 -13.13 -19.87
C ASN A 127 14.39 -14.58 -19.72
N GLN A 128 15.24 -15.51 -19.28
CA GLN A 128 14.87 -16.93 -19.10
C GLN A 128 13.72 -17.14 -18.10
N ASP A 129 13.49 -16.19 -17.19
CA ASP A 129 12.45 -16.23 -16.16
C ASP A 129 11.19 -15.44 -16.56
N TYR A 130 11.12 -14.92 -17.80
CA TYR A 130 10.02 -14.06 -18.28
C TYR A 130 8.63 -14.67 -18.03
N GLU A 131 8.41 -15.91 -18.47
CA GLU A 131 7.11 -16.58 -18.32
C GLU A 131 6.71 -16.79 -16.86
N LYS A 132 7.70 -17.08 -15.99
CA LYS A 132 7.49 -17.24 -14.55
C LYS A 132 7.11 -15.89 -13.92
N ASN A 133 7.83 -14.83 -14.25
CA ASN A 133 7.58 -13.48 -13.74
C ASN A 133 6.26 -12.92 -14.25
N LEU A 134 5.92 -13.15 -15.52
CA LEU A 134 4.63 -12.77 -16.10
C LEU A 134 3.46 -13.50 -15.43
N LYS A 135 3.62 -14.80 -15.15
CA LYS A 135 2.64 -15.56 -14.37
C LYS A 135 2.47 -14.99 -12.95
N ASN A 136 3.57 -14.70 -12.24
CA ASN A 136 3.52 -14.10 -10.91
C ASN A 136 2.81 -12.74 -10.93
N TYR A 137 3.09 -11.92 -11.95
CA TYR A 137 2.40 -10.65 -12.18
C TYR A 137 0.89 -10.85 -12.36
N HIS A 138 0.47 -11.76 -13.24
CA HIS A 138 -0.96 -12.04 -13.44
C HIS A 138 -1.64 -12.60 -12.18
N ASP A 139 -0.96 -13.44 -11.42
CA ASP A 139 -1.44 -13.97 -10.14
C ASP A 139 -1.63 -12.85 -9.12
N PHE A 140 -0.68 -11.90 -9.02
CA PHE A 140 -0.80 -10.69 -8.19
C PHE A 140 -1.99 -9.82 -8.61
N LYS A 141 -2.13 -9.51 -9.91
CA LYS A 141 -3.28 -8.74 -10.44
C LYS A 141 -4.61 -9.41 -10.16
N SER A 142 -4.67 -10.73 -10.26
CA SER A 142 -5.86 -11.51 -9.94
C SER A 142 -6.23 -11.37 -8.45
N GLN A 143 -5.24 -11.43 -7.55
CA GLN A 143 -5.45 -11.24 -6.11
C GLN A 143 -5.93 -9.83 -5.78
N LEU A 144 -5.38 -8.79 -6.40
CA LEU A 144 -5.86 -7.41 -6.23
C LEU A 144 -7.33 -7.24 -6.68
N ARG A 145 -7.71 -7.84 -7.81
CA ARG A 145 -9.12 -7.83 -8.26
C ARG A 145 -10.05 -8.54 -7.27
N LYS A 146 -9.60 -9.66 -6.69
CA LYS A 146 -10.37 -10.37 -5.65
C LYS A 146 -10.53 -9.50 -4.41
N LEU A 147 -9.45 -8.89 -3.91
CA LEU A 147 -9.49 -7.98 -2.78
C LEU A 147 -10.44 -6.81 -3.00
N SER A 148 -10.38 -6.18 -4.18
CA SER A 148 -11.29 -5.08 -4.57
C SER A 148 -12.77 -5.50 -4.48
N LYS A 149 -13.11 -6.70 -5.00
CA LYS A 149 -14.45 -7.27 -4.89
C LYS A 149 -14.86 -7.49 -3.43
N CYS A 150 -13.98 -8.06 -2.61
CA CYS A 150 -14.26 -8.27 -1.18
C CYS A 150 -14.54 -6.93 -0.46
N VAL A 151 -13.79 -5.88 -0.78
CA VAL A 151 -14.02 -4.54 -0.23
C VAL A 151 -15.37 -3.99 -0.67
N ASP A 152 -15.71 -4.10 -1.96
CA ASP A 152 -16.99 -3.63 -2.50
C ASP A 152 -18.18 -4.37 -1.88
N GLU A 153 -18.11 -5.69 -1.75
CA GLU A 153 -19.17 -6.49 -1.10
C GLU A 153 -19.36 -6.07 0.36
N ARG A 154 -18.27 -5.91 1.12
CA ARG A 154 -18.32 -5.49 2.52
C ARG A 154 -18.83 -4.05 2.67
N ASN A 155 -18.65 -3.20 1.67
CA ASN A 155 -19.15 -1.82 1.67
C ASN A 155 -20.67 -1.73 1.44
N LYS A 156 -21.32 -2.76 0.89
CA LYS A 156 -22.78 -2.76 0.68
C LYS A 156 -23.59 -2.67 1.97
N THR A 157 -23.03 -3.12 3.10
CA THR A 157 -23.71 -3.15 4.40
C THR A 157 -23.28 -2.02 5.33
N ARG A 158 -22.30 -1.21 4.94
CA ARG A 158 -21.75 -0.12 5.76
C ARG A 158 -22.51 1.17 5.54
N ARG A 159 -22.78 1.88 6.64
CA ARG A 159 -23.30 3.26 6.60
C ARG A 159 -22.31 4.22 5.92
N TYR A 160 -21.02 4.01 6.17
CA TYR A 160 -19.92 4.78 5.58
C TYR A 160 -18.98 3.80 4.87
N PRO A 161 -18.99 3.73 3.53
CA PRO A 161 -18.09 2.89 2.76
C PRO A 161 -16.63 3.22 3.06
N PHE A 162 -15.80 2.18 3.17
CA PHE A 162 -14.37 2.33 3.40
C PHE A 162 -13.60 1.89 2.14
N GLN A 163 -12.93 2.84 1.49
CA GLN A 163 -12.29 2.63 0.18
C GLN A 163 -10.76 2.78 0.20
N SER A 164 -10.16 3.19 1.32
CA SER A 164 -8.71 3.44 1.43
C SER A 164 -7.82 2.28 1.00
N PHE A 165 -8.27 1.03 1.19
CA PHE A 165 -7.54 -0.17 0.77
C PHE A 165 -8.20 -0.92 -0.39
N ASN A 166 -9.04 -0.25 -1.19
CA ASN A 166 -9.60 -0.86 -2.39
C ASN A 166 -8.58 -0.69 -3.53
N PRO A 167 -8.00 -1.78 -4.10
CA PRO A 167 -6.99 -1.69 -5.15
C PRO A 167 -7.40 -0.88 -6.37
N ARG A 168 -8.69 -0.71 -6.64
CA ARG A 168 -9.18 0.14 -7.74
C ARG A 168 -8.84 1.63 -7.58
N PHE A 169 -8.57 2.09 -6.36
CA PHE A 169 -8.25 3.48 -6.07
C PHE A 169 -6.80 3.69 -5.61
N ILE A 170 -6.07 2.61 -5.33
CA ILE A 170 -4.67 2.67 -4.89
C ILE A 170 -3.75 3.04 -6.07
N GLU A 171 -2.90 4.02 -5.83
CA GLU A 171 -1.83 4.46 -6.72
C GLU A 171 -0.61 3.53 -6.61
N CYS A 172 0.21 3.46 -7.67
CA CYS A 172 1.38 2.56 -7.70
C CYS A 172 2.59 3.09 -6.92
N SER A 173 2.60 4.37 -6.55
CA SER A 173 3.70 5.02 -5.84
C SER A 173 3.24 6.33 -5.19
N THR A 174 4.05 6.86 -4.27
CA THR A 174 3.95 8.25 -3.81
C THR A 174 4.62 9.17 -4.82
N SER A 175 3.90 10.11 -5.41
CA SER A 175 4.45 11.00 -6.47
C SER A 175 3.90 12.43 -6.43
N VAL A 176 3.37 12.83 -5.27
CA VAL A 176 2.82 14.16 -4.97
C VAL A 176 3.61 14.85 -3.86
#